data_AF-A0A8H3AWS6-F1
#
_entry.id   AF-A0A8H3AWS6-F1
#
_cell.length_a   1.000
_cell.length_b   1.000
_cell.length_c   1.000
_cell.angle_alpha   90.00
_cell.angle_beta   90.00
_cell.angle_gamma   90.00
#
_symmetry.space_group_name_H-M   'P 1'
#
loop_
_entity.id
_entity.type
_entity.pdbx_description
1 polymer ?
#
loop_
_entity_poly.entity_id
_entity_poly.type
_entity_poly.pdbx_seq_one_letter_code
_entity_poly.pdbx_strand_id
1 'polypeptide(L)'
;MTTASSPAQLTREQREGLLYRLAHDYRDLNGTKVEIWAHTPSPTEFARIVNVGRPVLFRNTPNAHDLPALVKWTDDHLVTAMRDRKVSIAVTPNGQVPSRLLPHSTEPNTSRADALHTLPNGTRYFVEPHTEQMTMGELFEAIKRSERDVSDEVYYLQSQNGNIYNAVDFESGSNKTSNSELCPELLSDVPKEISWASEAFGNYRTWAAIPKLKDWTRPNTRRS
;
A
#
# COMPACT_ATOMS: atom_id res chain seq x y z
N MET A 1 25.71 39.77 14.98
CA MET A 1 25.55 38.34 15.31
C MET A 1 24.25 38.18 16.07
N THR A 2 23.18 37.81 15.38
CA THR A 2 21.83 37.70 15.96
C THR A 2 21.73 36.34 16.65
N THR A 3 21.57 36.34 17.97
CA THR A 3 21.42 35.13 18.78
C THR A 3 20.17 34.36 18.35
N ALA A 4 20.32 33.10 17.98
CA ALA A 4 19.20 32.21 17.68
C ALA A 4 18.25 32.16 18.90
N SER A 5 17.02 32.64 18.72
CA SER A 5 15.98 32.62 19.76
C SER A 5 15.67 31.19 20.19
N SER A 6 15.49 30.99 21.49
CA SER A 6 15.18 29.66 22.06
C SER A 6 13.83 29.15 21.50
N PRO A 7 13.67 27.85 21.20
CA PRO A 7 12.42 27.27 20.66
C PRO A 7 11.18 27.57 21.53
N ALA A 8 11.39 27.79 22.83
CA ALA A 8 10.34 28.15 23.79
C ALA A 8 9.77 29.57 23.60
N GLN A 9 10.41 30.41 22.78
CA GLN A 9 10.01 31.81 22.56
C GLN A 9 9.22 32.02 21.26
N LEU A 10 9.03 30.98 20.45
CA LEU A 10 8.30 31.07 19.19
C LEU A 10 6.79 31.09 19.41
N THR A 11 6.06 31.90 18.65
CA THR A 11 4.59 31.83 18.59
C THR A 11 4.15 30.56 17.85
N ARG A 12 2.85 30.22 17.93
CA ARG A 12 2.30 29.08 17.19
C ARG A 12 2.48 29.25 15.69
N GLU A 13 2.20 30.44 15.18
CA GLU A 13 2.28 30.80 13.75
C GLU A 13 3.73 30.69 13.26
N GLN A 14 4.69 31.10 14.09
CA GLN A 14 6.12 30.94 13.78
C GLN A 14 6.54 29.47 13.72
N ARG A 15 6.05 28.63 14.65
CA ARG A 15 6.30 27.18 14.62
C ARG A 15 5.69 26.54 13.38
N GLU A 16 4.45 26.86 13.06
CA GLU A 16 3.77 26.36 11.85
C GLU A 16 4.53 26.79 10.59
N GLY A 17 4.94 28.06 10.50
CA GLY A 17 5.74 28.56 9.38
C GLY A 17 7.08 27.84 9.20
N LEU A 18 7.75 27.48 10.30
CA LEU A 18 8.98 26.68 10.25
C LEU A 18 8.73 25.25 9.76
N LEU A 19 7.64 24.62 10.20
CA LEU A 19 7.27 23.26 9.74
C LEU A 19 6.89 23.25 8.25
N TYR A 20 6.13 24.25 7.79
CA TYR A 20 5.82 24.42 6.37
C TYR A 20 7.07 24.61 5.54
N ARG A 21 7.99 25.47 6.00
CA ARG A 21 9.27 25.69 5.31
C ARG A 21 10.09 24.41 5.27
N LEU A 22 10.22 23.70 6.39
CA LEU A 22 10.93 22.42 6.44
C LEU A 22 10.37 21.40 5.44
N ALA A 23 9.04 21.26 5.37
CA ALA A 23 8.40 20.35 4.42
C ALA A 23 8.65 20.77 2.95
N HIS A 24 8.62 22.07 2.68
CA HIS A 24 8.90 22.62 1.35
C HIS A 24 10.36 22.41 0.96
N ASP A 25 11.30 22.80 1.82
CA ASP A 25 12.73 22.66 1.60
C ASP A 25 13.11 21.19 1.41
N TYR A 26 12.55 20.28 2.21
CA TYR A 26 12.75 18.84 2.05
C TYR A 26 12.25 18.34 0.69
N ARG A 27 11.07 18.79 0.24
CA ARG A 27 10.52 18.43 -1.07
C ARG A 27 11.39 18.96 -2.21
N ASP A 28 11.85 20.21 -2.11
CA ASP A 28 12.68 20.85 -3.13
C ASP A 28 14.04 20.16 -3.26
N LEU A 29 14.67 19.81 -2.13
CA LEU A 29 15.94 19.07 -2.10
C LEU A 29 15.83 17.68 -2.73
N ASN A 30 14.68 17.01 -2.59
CA ASN A 30 14.44 15.69 -3.18
C ASN A 30 14.03 15.75 -4.67
N GLY A 31 13.53 16.91 -5.11
CA GLY A 31 13.00 17.13 -6.45
C GLY A 31 11.67 16.40 -6.72
N THR A 32 11.15 16.58 -7.93
CA THR A 32 9.87 15.97 -8.37
C THR A 32 10.06 14.78 -9.33
N LYS A 33 11.31 14.52 -9.74
CA LYS A 33 11.62 13.47 -10.72
C LYS A 33 11.78 12.12 -10.02
N VAL A 34 11.00 11.14 -10.46
CA VAL A 34 11.21 9.73 -10.13
C VAL A 34 12.36 9.21 -10.97
N GLU A 35 13.37 8.64 -10.33
CA GLU A 35 14.49 8.02 -11.01
C GLU A 35 14.08 6.67 -11.59
N ILE A 36 14.63 6.32 -12.76
CA ILE A 36 14.26 5.10 -13.47
C ILE A 36 15.53 4.30 -13.75
N TRP A 37 15.58 3.07 -13.26
CA TRP A 37 16.70 2.15 -13.49
C TRP A 37 16.27 1.05 -14.44
N ALA A 38 17.11 0.77 -15.43
CA ALA A 38 16.85 -0.28 -16.42
C ALA A 38 17.47 -1.64 -16.04
N HIS A 39 18.08 -1.74 -14.86
CA HIS A 39 18.74 -2.94 -14.35
C HIS A 39 18.21 -3.29 -12.97
N THR A 40 18.34 -4.56 -12.60
CA THR A 40 18.09 -5.05 -11.24
C THR A 40 19.17 -4.54 -10.29
N PRO A 41 18.83 -3.85 -9.19
CA PRO A 41 19.82 -3.35 -8.26
C PRO A 41 20.48 -4.50 -7.50
N SER A 42 21.76 -4.35 -7.16
CA SER A 42 22.36 -5.15 -6.09
C SER A 42 21.74 -4.79 -4.73
N PRO A 43 21.80 -5.68 -3.73
CA PRO A 43 21.31 -5.38 -2.37
C PRO A 43 21.90 -4.09 -1.79
N THR A 44 23.18 -3.81 -2.04
CA THR A 44 23.84 -2.59 -1.55
C THR A 44 23.35 -1.34 -2.28
N GLU A 45 23.15 -1.40 -3.59
CA GLU A 45 22.57 -0.28 -4.35
C GLU A 45 21.15 0.02 -3.89
N PHE A 46 20.34 -1.01 -3.69
CA PHE A 46 18.99 -0.84 -3.18
C PHE A 46 18.97 -0.25 -1.77
N ALA A 47 19.81 -0.75 -0.85
CA ALA A 47 19.93 -0.18 0.49
C ALA A 47 20.32 1.30 0.47
N ARG A 48 21.20 1.71 -0.46
CA ARG A 48 21.55 3.13 -0.63
C ARG A 48 20.36 3.97 -1.06
N ILE A 49 19.57 3.50 -2.03
CA ILE A 49 18.35 4.20 -2.47
C ILE A 49 17.38 4.37 -1.31
N VAL A 50 17.12 3.29 -0.56
CA VAL A 50 16.19 3.32 0.57
C VAL A 50 16.63 4.33 1.63
N ASN A 51 17.94 4.38 1.94
CA ASN A 51 18.49 5.34 2.89
C ASN A 51 18.31 6.81 2.46
N VAL A 52 18.25 7.06 1.15
CA VAL A 52 17.98 8.40 0.61
C VAL A 52 16.49 8.76 0.74
N GLY A 53 15.59 7.77 0.86
CA GLY A 53 14.16 7.99 1.04
C GLY A 53 13.46 8.51 -0.22
N ARG A 54 14.01 8.23 -1.42
CA ARG A 54 13.45 8.67 -2.72
C ARG A 54 12.89 7.48 -3.50
N PRO A 55 11.72 7.63 -4.15
CA PRO A 55 11.15 6.59 -4.98
C PRO A 55 11.97 6.38 -6.27
N VAL A 56 12.17 5.12 -6.64
CA VAL A 56 12.84 4.69 -7.88
C VAL A 56 11.97 3.66 -8.58
N LEU A 57 11.79 3.81 -9.89
CA LEU A 57 11.14 2.82 -10.74
C LEU A 57 12.21 1.90 -11.34
N PHE A 58 12.15 0.62 -10.99
CA PHE A 58 12.96 -0.39 -11.65
C PHE A 58 12.20 -1.00 -12.83
N ARG A 59 12.76 -0.89 -14.03
CA ARG A 59 12.20 -1.49 -15.26
C ARG A 59 12.81 -2.86 -15.50
N ASN A 60 12.02 -3.74 -16.09
CA ASN A 60 12.43 -5.10 -16.48
C ASN A 60 12.92 -5.96 -15.29
N THR A 61 12.51 -5.62 -14.06
CA THR A 61 12.86 -6.36 -12.84
C THR A 61 11.71 -6.27 -11.83
N PRO A 62 11.19 -7.41 -11.32
CA PRO A 62 11.48 -8.76 -11.80
C PRO A 62 11.11 -8.93 -13.29
N ASN A 63 11.83 -9.79 -14.00
CA ASN A 63 11.51 -10.13 -15.39
C ASN A 63 10.49 -11.30 -15.43
N ALA A 64 10.04 -11.68 -16.62
CA ALA A 64 9.04 -12.75 -16.80
C ALA A 64 9.46 -14.13 -16.25
N HIS A 65 10.76 -14.41 -16.13
CA HIS A 65 11.25 -15.64 -15.51
C HIS A 65 11.05 -15.61 -13.99
N ASP A 66 11.30 -14.46 -13.37
CA ASP A 66 11.22 -14.29 -11.91
C ASP A 66 9.79 -13.98 -11.42
N LEU A 67 8.94 -13.45 -12.31
CA LEU A 67 7.53 -13.15 -12.08
C LEU A 67 6.67 -13.70 -13.24
N PRO A 68 6.35 -15.01 -13.25
CA PRO A 68 5.52 -15.63 -14.29
C PRO A 68 4.17 -14.93 -14.52
N ALA A 69 3.63 -14.28 -13.49
CA ALA A 69 2.41 -13.46 -13.58
C ALA A 69 2.45 -12.44 -14.72
N LEU A 70 3.64 -11.90 -15.08
CA LEU A 70 3.79 -10.94 -16.18
C LEU A 70 3.37 -11.47 -17.56
N VAL A 71 3.35 -12.79 -17.73
CA VAL A 71 2.99 -13.45 -19.00
C VAL A 71 1.69 -14.23 -18.86
N LYS A 72 1.44 -14.82 -17.70
CA LYS A 72 0.28 -15.70 -17.48
C LYS A 72 -1.00 -14.94 -17.17
N TRP A 73 -0.93 -13.85 -16.42
CA TRP A 73 -2.12 -13.21 -15.86
C TRP A 73 -2.87 -12.42 -16.92
N THR A 74 -3.90 -13.07 -17.46
CA THR A 74 -4.96 -12.51 -18.30
C THR A 74 -6.28 -12.72 -17.57
N ASP A 75 -7.34 -11.97 -17.92
CA ASP A 75 -8.68 -12.18 -17.36
C ASP A 75 -9.08 -13.66 -17.42
N ASP A 76 -8.96 -14.26 -18.61
CA ASP A 76 -9.32 -15.67 -18.85
C ASP A 76 -8.51 -16.63 -17.98
N HIS A 77 -7.20 -16.39 -17.87
CA HIS A 77 -6.34 -17.22 -17.02
C HIS A 77 -6.74 -17.12 -15.55
N LEU A 78 -6.98 -15.90 -15.04
CA LEU A 78 -7.34 -15.67 -13.65
C LEU A 78 -8.72 -16.26 -13.32
N VAL A 79 -9.71 -16.11 -14.21
CA VAL A 79 -11.02 -16.77 -14.07
C VAL A 79 -10.88 -18.29 -14.09
N THR A 80 -10.10 -18.83 -15.03
CA THR A 80 -9.91 -20.29 -15.17
C THR A 80 -9.18 -20.89 -13.96
N ALA A 81 -8.13 -20.21 -13.48
CA ALA A 81 -7.33 -20.65 -12.34
C ALA A 81 -8.15 -20.60 -11.04
N MET A 82 -8.89 -19.51 -10.82
CA MET A 82 -9.63 -19.30 -9.57
C MET A 82 -11.01 -19.97 -9.56
N ARG A 83 -11.58 -20.30 -10.72
CA ARG A 83 -12.89 -20.98 -10.85
C ARG A 83 -13.98 -20.25 -10.04
N ASP A 84 -14.82 -20.99 -9.33
CA ASP A 84 -15.89 -20.47 -8.47
C ASP A 84 -15.41 -19.98 -7.09
N ARG A 85 -14.09 -19.87 -6.88
CA ARG A 85 -13.55 -19.40 -5.61
C ARG A 85 -13.92 -17.94 -5.41
N LYS A 86 -14.52 -17.65 -4.26
CA LYS A 86 -14.82 -16.29 -3.84
C LYS A 86 -13.64 -15.65 -3.10
N VAL A 87 -13.37 -14.40 -3.43
CA VAL A 87 -12.37 -13.53 -2.80
C VAL A 87 -13.06 -12.28 -2.26
N SER A 88 -12.43 -11.63 -1.30
CA SER A 88 -12.90 -10.41 -0.66
C SER A 88 -12.65 -9.22 -1.59
N ILE A 89 -13.73 -8.62 -2.10
CA ILE A 89 -13.70 -7.43 -2.96
C ILE A 89 -14.15 -6.22 -2.15
N ALA A 90 -13.34 -5.17 -2.18
CA ALA A 90 -13.72 -3.89 -1.63
C ALA A 90 -14.59 -3.13 -2.64
N VAL A 91 -15.71 -2.61 -2.15
CA VAL A 91 -16.73 -1.89 -2.92
C VAL A 91 -16.94 -0.54 -2.27
N THR A 92 -16.82 0.53 -3.07
CA THR A 92 -17.10 1.89 -2.61
C THR A 92 -18.09 2.59 -3.53
N PRO A 93 -18.96 3.45 -2.98
CA PRO A 93 -19.82 4.29 -3.79
C PRO A 93 -19.02 5.44 -4.44
N ASN A 94 -19.58 5.99 -5.52
CA ASN A 94 -19.15 7.11 -6.34
C ASN A 94 -17.91 6.85 -7.21
N GLY A 95 -17.95 5.78 -7.99
CA GLY A 95 -16.97 5.51 -9.05
C GLY A 95 -17.09 6.48 -10.23
N GLN A 96 -16.03 7.24 -10.47
CA GLN A 96 -15.80 8.05 -11.67
C GLN A 96 -17.05 8.63 -12.36
N VAL A 97 -17.76 9.55 -11.72
CA VAL A 97 -18.36 10.63 -12.51
C VAL A 97 -17.20 11.58 -12.79
N PRO A 98 -16.75 11.75 -14.05
CA PRO A 98 -15.70 12.73 -14.34
C PRO A 98 -16.10 14.05 -13.71
N SER A 99 -15.20 14.66 -12.95
CA SER A 99 -15.34 16.00 -12.34
C SER A 99 -15.74 17.11 -13.35
N ARG A 100 -15.88 16.77 -14.63
CA ARG A 100 -16.23 17.64 -15.75
C ARG A 100 -17.73 17.66 -16.10
N LEU A 101 -18.56 16.77 -15.55
CA LEU A 101 -20.00 16.71 -15.86
C LEU A 101 -20.94 17.29 -14.80
N LEU A 102 -20.42 17.67 -13.62
CA LEU A 102 -21.21 18.35 -12.57
C LEU A 102 -20.56 19.69 -12.23
N PRO A 103 -20.86 20.77 -12.96
CA PRO A 103 -20.28 22.09 -12.69
C PRO A 103 -20.76 22.73 -11.37
N HIS A 104 -21.60 22.07 -10.57
CA HIS A 104 -22.21 22.63 -9.35
C HIS A 104 -22.07 21.74 -8.10
N SER A 105 -21.35 20.61 -8.15
CA SER A 105 -20.98 19.88 -6.93
C SER A 105 -19.61 20.38 -6.45
N THR A 106 -19.58 21.10 -5.33
CA THR A 106 -18.37 21.61 -4.68
C THR A 106 -17.50 20.51 -4.05
N GLU A 107 -17.97 19.26 -4.02
CA GLU A 107 -17.22 18.12 -3.54
C GLU A 107 -16.77 17.26 -4.73
N PRO A 108 -15.47 16.97 -4.88
CA PRO A 108 -15.01 16.05 -5.90
C PRO A 108 -15.63 14.66 -5.67
N ASN A 109 -16.22 14.09 -6.72
CA ASN A 109 -16.71 12.71 -6.78
C ASN A 109 -15.53 11.73 -6.81
N THR A 110 -14.81 11.66 -5.70
CA THR A 110 -13.71 10.74 -5.49
C THR A 110 -14.26 9.51 -4.78
N SER A 111 -14.01 8.33 -5.32
CA SER A 111 -14.19 7.07 -4.59
C SER A 111 -13.52 7.18 -3.21
N ARG A 112 -14.29 6.93 -2.14
CA ARG A 112 -13.88 7.20 -0.74
C ARG A 112 -13.62 5.88 -0.02
N ALA A 113 -12.49 5.26 -0.32
CA ALA A 113 -11.90 4.23 0.54
C ALA A 113 -10.98 4.91 1.58
N ASP A 114 -11.06 4.50 2.84
CA ASP A 114 -10.18 4.98 3.92
C ASP A 114 -10.10 6.53 4.00
N ALA A 115 -11.25 7.18 3.88
CA ALA A 115 -11.34 8.63 3.72
C ALA A 115 -12.34 9.28 4.68
N LEU A 116 -12.15 10.58 4.92
CA LEU A 116 -13.14 11.38 5.64
C LEU A 116 -14.34 11.69 4.74
N HIS A 117 -15.54 11.44 5.25
CA HIS A 117 -16.80 11.78 4.62
C HIS A 117 -17.62 12.70 5.54
N THR A 118 -18.19 13.76 4.96
CA THR A 118 -19.01 14.73 5.68
C THR A 118 -20.46 14.54 5.24
N LEU A 119 -21.34 14.21 6.18
CA LEU A 119 -22.77 14.12 5.94
C LEU A 119 -23.39 15.53 5.75
N PRO A 120 -24.60 15.64 5.16
CA PRO A 120 -25.29 16.92 4.98
C PRO A 120 -25.51 17.71 6.28
N ASN A 121 -25.54 17.04 7.42
CA ASN A 121 -25.67 17.66 8.75
C ASN A 121 -24.33 18.18 9.32
N GLY A 122 -23.23 18.11 8.56
CA GLY A 122 -21.88 18.53 8.95
C GLY A 122 -21.10 17.51 9.79
N THR A 123 -21.68 16.34 10.11
CA THR A 123 -20.98 15.29 10.86
C THR A 123 -19.96 14.59 9.97
N ARG A 124 -18.75 14.36 10.50
CA ARG A 124 -17.65 13.72 9.78
C ARG A 124 -17.42 12.30 10.28
N TYR A 125 -17.35 11.36 9.34
CA TYR A 125 -17.01 9.97 9.57
C TYR A 125 -15.74 9.62 8.80
N PHE A 126 -14.92 8.75 9.36
CA PHE A 126 -13.95 8.00 8.58
C PHE A 126 -14.67 6.77 8.03
N VAL A 127 -14.70 6.60 6.72
CA VAL A 127 -15.43 5.51 6.05
C VAL A 127 -14.46 4.46 5.52
N GLU A 128 -14.78 3.21 5.78
CA GLU A 128 -14.13 2.03 5.22
C GLU A 128 -14.96 1.51 4.04
N PRO A 129 -14.35 0.83 3.08
CA PRO A 129 -15.09 0.20 1.99
C PRO A 129 -16.04 -0.91 2.48
N HIS A 130 -17.13 -1.13 1.74
CA HIS A 130 -17.93 -2.34 1.90
C HIS A 130 -17.12 -3.54 1.36
N THR A 131 -17.25 -4.71 1.98
CA THR A 131 -16.57 -5.93 1.50
C THR A 131 -17.61 -6.94 1.01
N GLU A 132 -17.46 -7.39 -0.23
CA GLU A 132 -18.31 -8.40 -0.86
C GLU A 132 -17.51 -9.63 -1.28
N GLN A 133 -18.13 -10.80 -1.22
CA GLN A 133 -17.53 -12.06 -1.69
C GLN A 133 -17.89 -12.32 -3.15
N MET A 134 -16.92 -12.13 -4.05
CA MET A 134 -17.09 -12.33 -5.50
C MET A 134 -16.07 -13.31 -6.07
N THR A 135 -16.44 -14.01 -7.13
CA THR A 135 -15.50 -14.72 -8.00
C THR A 135 -14.72 -13.75 -8.87
N MET A 136 -13.59 -14.20 -9.46
CA MET A 136 -12.85 -13.38 -10.44
C MET A 136 -13.70 -13.03 -11.66
N GLY A 137 -14.60 -13.94 -12.08
CA GLY A 137 -15.53 -13.69 -13.18
C GLY A 137 -16.49 -12.56 -12.87
N GLU A 138 -17.16 -12.63 -11.71
CA GLU A 138 -18.07 -11.57 -11.23
C GLU A 138 -17.34 -10.22 -11.11
N LEU A 139 -16.11 -10.21 -10.57
CA LEU A 139 -15.31 -8.99 -10.45
C LEU A 139 -15.01 -8.37 -11.83
N PHE A 140 -14.52 -9.14 -12.80
CA PHE A 140 -14.19 -8.59 -14.12
C PHE A 140 -15.43 -8.16 -14.89
N GLU A 141 -16.57 -8.85 -14.73
CA GLU A 141 -17.84 -8.40 -15.28
C GLU A 141 -18.29 -7.06 -14.67
N ALA A 142 -18.16 -6.90 -13.34
CA ALA A 142 -18.47 -5.66 -12.65
C ALA A 142 -17.58 -4.50 -13.11
N ILE A 143 -16.27 -4.72 -13.24
CA ILE A 143 -15.33 -3.72 -13.78
C ILE A 143 -15.72 -3.35 -15.22
N LYS A 144 -15.95 -4.33 -16.10
CA LYS A 144 -16.35 -4.09 -17.50
C LYS A 144 -17.67 -3.34 -17.62
N ARG A 145 -18.63 -3.58 -16.70
CA ARG A 145 -19.88 -2.83 -16.63
C ARG A 145 -19.62 -1.37 -16.22
N SER A 146 -18.77 -1.15 -15.22
CA SER A 146 -18.41 0.20 -14.75
C SER A 146 -17.68 1.06 -15.79
N GLU A 147 -17.03 0.45 -16.78
CA GLU A 147 -16.41 1.16 -17.90
C GLU A 147 -17.40 1.62 -18.97
N ARG A 148 -18.54 0.93 -19.11
CA ARG A 148 -19.53 1.16 -20.16
C ARG A 148 -20.68 2.05 -19.68
N ASP A 149 -21.13 1.81 -18.46
CA ASP A 149 -22.25 2.48 -17.84
C ASP A 149 -21.73 3.41 -16.73
N VAL A 150 -22.47 4.48 -16.43
CA VAL A 150 -22.23 5.25 -15.21
C VAL A 150 -22.61 4.36 -14.03
N SER A 151 -21.63 3.66 -13.48
CA SER A 151 -21.78 2.88 -12.26
C SER A 151 -21.44 3.75 -11.07
N ASP A 152 -22.31 3.75 -10.06
CA ASP A 152 -22.04 4.40 -8.80
C ASP A 152 -21.06 3.59 -7.94
N GLU A 153 -20.55 2.45 -8.38
CA GLU A 153 -19.71 1.56 -7.57
C GLU A 153 -18.31 1.37 -8.17
N VAL A 154 -17.29 1.37 -7.31
CA VAL A 154 -15.93 0.98 -7.65
C VAL A 154 -15.59 -0.31 -6.94
N TYR A 155 -15.09 -1.27 -7.70
CA TYR A 155 -14.66 -2.57 -7.21
C TYR A 155 -13.14 -2.65 -7.30
N TYR A 156 -12.50 -3.10 -6.21
CA TYR A 156 -11.06 -3.34 -6.22
C TYR A 156 -10.69 -4.51 -5.30
N LEU A 157 -9.79 -5.37 -5.79
CA LEU A 157 -9.23 -6.49 -5.03
C LEU A 157 -8.00 -6.00 -4.26
N GLN A 158 -8.21 -5.44 -3.07
CA GLN A 158 -7.15 -5.01 -2.18
C GLN A 158 -7.44 -5.49 -0.76
N SER A 159 -6.50 -6.23 -0.17
CA SER A 159 -6.43 -6.38 1.28
C SER A 159 -5.13 -5.80 1.81
N GLN A 160 -5.19 -5.21 3.00
CA GLN A 160 -4.00 -4.67 3.68
C GLN A 160 -3.12 -5.79 4.27
N ASN A 161 -3.65 -7.01 4.43
CA ASN A 161 -2.96 -8.16 5.03
C ASN A 161 -2.52 -9.22 4.01
N GLY A 162 -2.53 -8.87 2.72
CA GLY A 162 -1.96 -9.64 1.63
C GLY A 162 -2.90 -10.67 1.02
N ASN A 163 -3.39 -10.37 -0.18
CA ASN A 163 -4.22 -11.30 -0.97
C ASN A 163 -3.42 -12.50 -1.48
N ILE A 164 -2.13 -12.32 -1.81
CA ILE A 164 -1.27 -13.36 -2.38
C ILE A 164 -0.51 -14.13 -1.29
N TYR A 165 0.15 -13.40 -0.39
CA TYR A 165 0.85 -13.97 0.76
C TYR A 165 0.44 -13.20 2.01
N ASN A 166 0.27 -13.90 3.12
CA ASN A 166 -0.02 -13.30 4.41
C ASN A 166 1.16 -13.49 5.39
N ALA A 167 1.07 -12.91 6.58
CA ALA A 167 2.14 -12.98 7.57
C ALA A 167 2.56 -14.42 7.94
N VAL A 168 1.61 -15.36 8.02
CA VAL A 168 1.91 -16.74 8.42
C VAL A 168 2.71 -17.49 7.36
N ASP A 169 2.61 -17.07 6.09
CA ASP A 169 3.44 -17.62 5.03
C ASP A 169 4.92 -17.36 5.28
N PHE A 170 5.26 -16.26 5.97
CA PHE A 170 6.64 -15.89 6.26
C PHE A 170 7.15 -16.46 7.59
N GLU A 171 6.35 -17.09 8.44
CA GLU A 171 6.85 -17.65 9.70
C GLU A 171 7.56 -19.01 9.50
N SER A 172 8.72 -19.19 10.13
CA SER A 172 9.58 -20.38 9.97
C SER A 172 8.87 -21.68 10.39
N GLY A 173 8.47 -22.51 9.43
CA GLY A 173 7.95 -23.86 9.68
C GLY A 173 7.17 -24.36 8.47
N SER A 174 7.88 -24.95 7.51
CA SER A 174 7.46 -25.34 6.15
C SER A 174 6.39 -26.43 6.06
N ASN A 175 5.34 -26.38 6.89
CA ASN A 175 4.27 -27.38 6.86
C ASN A 175 2.86 -26.80 6.97
N LYS A 176 2.70 -25.47 6.89
CA LYS A 176 1.37 -24.84 6.80
C LYS A 176 1.11 -24.42 5.36
N THR A 177 0.00 -24.90 4.82
CA THR A 177 -0.57 -24.37 3.58
C THR A 177 -1.01 -22.94 3.81
N SER A 178 -0.65 -22.02 2.91
CA SER A 178 -1.12 -20.63 2.98
C SER A 178 -2.64 -20.61 3.00
N ASN A 179 -3.22 -19.78 3.86
CA ASN A 179 -4.64 -19.46 3.88
C ASN A 179 -4.97 -18.17 3.12
N SER A 180 -4.08 -17.72 2.23
CA SER A 180 -4.36 -16.65 1.27
C SER A 180 -5.58 -17.01 0.40
N GLU A 181 -6.38 -16.00 0.08
CA GLU A 181 -7.55 -16.17 -0.78
C GLU A 181 -7.17 -16.59 -2.22
N LEU A 182 -5.95 -16.25 -2.66
CA LEU A 182 -5.40 -16.57 -3.97
C LEU A 182 -4.54 -17.86 -3.98
N CYS A 183 -4.43 -18.52 -2.82
CA CYS A 183 -3.69 -19.77 -2.64
C CYS A 183 -4.53 -21.02 -2.94
N PRO A 184 -3.99 -22.06 -3.60
CA PRO A 184 -2.62 -22.18 -4.09
C PRO A 184 -2.41 -21.71 -5.54
N GLU A 185 -3.50 -21.42 -6.27
CA GLU A 185 -3.50 -21.40 -7.73
C GLU A 185 -2.60 -20.31 -8.32
N LEU A 186 -2.56 -19.14 -7.68
CA LEU A 186 -1.81 -17.98 -8.18
C LEU A 186 -0.46 -17.75 -7.47
N LEU A 187 -0.18 -18.46 -6.37
CA LEU A 187 1.03 -18.24 -5.56
C LEU A 187 2.30 -18.58 -6.34
N SER A 188 2.26 -19.63 -7.16
CA SER A 188 3.43 -20.06 -7.94
C SER A 188 3.86 -19.07 -9.02
N ASP A 189 2.99 -18.10 -9.36
CA ASP A 189 3.26 -17.09 -10.38
C ASP A 189 3.92 -15.82 -9.81
N VAL A 190 3.98 -15.69 -8.48
CA VAL A 190 4.50 -14.52 -7.79
C VAL A 190 5.56 -14.95 -6.77
N PRO A 191 6.80 -14.43 -6.86
CA PRO A 191 7.82 -14.77 -5.90
C PRO A 191 7.40 -14.30 -4.51
N LYS A 192 7.62 -15.16 -3.51
CA LYS A 192 7.32 -14.86 -2.11
C LYS A 192 8.06 -13.63 -1.59
N GLU A 193 9.26 -13.39 -2.10
CA GLU A 193 10.07 -12.24 -1.75
C GLU A 193 10.89 -11.77 -2.95
N ILE A 194 11.31 -10.50 -2.92
CA ILE A 194 12.25 -9.94 -3.87
C ILE A 194 13.66 -10.11 -3.28
N SER A 195 14.42 -11.06 -3.81
CA SER A 195 15.67 -11.56 -3.20
C SER A 195 16.68 -10.46 -2.83
N TRP A 196 16.97 -9.54 -3.76
CA TRP A 196 17.91 -8.44 -3.52
C TRP A 196 17.40 -7.43 -2.49
N ALA A 197 16.07 -7.27 -2.36
CA ALA A 197 15.47 -6.39 -1.35
C ALA A 197 15.52 -7.04 0.04
N SER A 198 15.17 -8.34 0.11
CA SER A 198 15.28 -9.13 1.35
C SER A 198 16.72 -9.14 1.87
N GLU A 199 17.69 -9.34 0.99
CA GLU A 199 19.11 -9.33 1.37
C GLU A 199 19.54 -7.95 1.89
N ALA A 200 19.10 -6.87 1.24
CA ALA A 200 19.44 -5.49 1.64
C ALA A 200 18.97 -5.13 3.05
N PHE A 201 17.81 -5.63 3.47
CA PHE A 201 17.21 -5.34 4.77
C PHE A 201 17.55 -6.36 5.86
N GLY A 202 18.28 -7.41 5.50
CA GLY A 202 18.38 -8.62 6.30
C GLY A 202 17.10 -9.44 6.14
N ASN A 203 17.27 -10.70 5.72
CA ASN A 203 16.16 -11.61 5.47
C ASN A 203 15.19 -11.68 6.65
N TYR A 204 13.94 -12.11 6.43
CA TYR A 204 12.99 -12.28 7.54
C TYR A 204 13.56 -13.17 8.67
N ARG A 205 14.45 -14.10 8.32
CA ARG A 205 15.16 -14.99 9.25
C ARG A 205 16.02 -14.24 10.27
N THR A 206 16.55 -13.06 9.96
CA THR A 206 17.37 -12.29 10.89
C THR A 206 16.55 -11.47 11.89
N TRP A 207 15.33 -11.02 11.56
CA TRP A 207 14.46 -10.36 12.55
C TRP A 207 13.88 -11.35 13.56
N ALA A 208 13.56 -12.57 13.12
CA ALA A 208 13.13 -13.65 14.02
C ALA A 208 14.26 -14.14 14.94
N ALA A 209 15.51 -13.85 14.60
CA ALA A 209 16.70 -14.16 15.40
C ALA A 209 17.11 -13.01 16.35
N ILE A 210 16.46 -11.85 16.31
CA ILE A 210 16.62 -10.83 17.35
C ILE A 210 15.92 -11.39 18.60
N PRO A 211 16.65 -11.60 19.73
CA PRO A 211 16.00 -11.97 20.97
C PRO A 211 14.92 -10.94 21.26
N LYS A 212 13.66 -11.38 21.38
CA LYS A 212 12.56 -10.51 21.82
C LYS A 212 13.08 -9.71 23.01
N LEU A 213 13.18 -8.39 22.89
CA LEU A 213 13.47 -7.52 24.03
C LEU A 213 12.30 -7.71 25.01
N LYS A 214 12.44 -8.70 25.89
CA LYS A 214 11.44 -9.07 26.90
C LYS A 214 11.60 -8.29 28.19
N ASP A 215 12.57 -7.40 28.27
CA ASP A 215 12.88 -6.65 29.48
C ASP A 215 12.70 -5.15 29.26
N TRP A 216 11.45 -4.73 29.09
CA TRP A 216 11.03 -3.40 29.52
C TRP A 216 10.05 -3.56 30.68
N THR A 217 10.57 -3.98 31.82
CA THR A 217 9.86 -3.84 33.09
C THR A 217 9.70 -2.35 33.38
N ARG A 218 8.44 -1.90 33.53
CA ARG A 218 8.11 -0.55 33.95
C ARG A 218 8.74 -0.29 35.34
N PRO A 219 9.43 0.84 35.57
CA PRO A 219 9.86 1.21 36.91
C PRO A 219 8.63 1.37 37.81
N ASN A 220 8.60 0.59 38.88
CA ASN A 220 7.57 0.58 39.90
C ASN A 220 7.65 1.89 40.71
N THR A 221 6.85 2.89 40.36
CA THR A 221 6.69 4.09 41.20
C THR A 221 5.72 3.78 42.34
N ARG A 222 6.23 3.16 43.41
CA ARG A 222 5.69 3.38 44.76
C ARG A 222 6.53 4.48 45.41
N ARG A 223 5.97 5.69 45.48
CA ARG A 223 6.39 6.67 46.49
C ARG A 223 5.53 6.44 47.72
N SER A 224 6.20 6.12 48.81
CA SER A 224 5.78 6.37 50.19
C SER A 224 5.53 7.85 50.42
#